data_AF-A0A4R4PRI3-F1
#
_entry.id   AF-A0A4R4PRI3-F1
#
_cell.length_a   1.000
_cell.length_b   1.000
_cell.length_c   1.000
_cell.angle_alpha   90.00
_cell.angle_beta   90.00
_cell.angle_gamma   90.00
#
_symmetry.space_group_name_H-M   'P 1'
#
loop_
_entity.id
_entity.type
_entity.pdbx_description
1 polymer ?
#
loop_
_entity_poly.entity_id
_entity_poly.type
_entity_poly.pdbx_seq_one_letter_code
_entity_poly.pdbx_strand_id
1 'polypeptide(L)'
;MLLRVAEAALSEPSGTVRRVIYPVVGGEKTLKALAAEAAANEARYKARVRTVLRSSYSAHWRRMLSPLLRALELKCNNTAYRPVMDAIDLLQRYLDQPIKEGALFDPAESAPLEGVVPEQWRASVVDDKGRVERIPYELCVLVALRDALRRREIWVVGANRWRTPEDDLPADFEDNRDVHYAALGQPQDAGELPRCLAGLPALRRRSGARRRPGVAPGPRVQLCRAPLPPSGRLRGEGLGGPRRVMSISVIEGDQ
;
A
#
# COMPACT_ATOMS: atom_id res chain seq x y z
N MET A 1 21.34 14.70 -20.29
CA MET A 1 21.90 15.14 -18.99
C MET A 1 22.24 13.97 -18.08
N LEU A 2 21.29 13.06 -17.78
CA LEU A 2 21.54 11.85 -16.98
C LEU A 2 22.67 10.96 -17.52
N LEU A 3 22.77 10.79 -18.84
CA LEU A 3 23.86 10.03 -19.48
C LEU A 3 25.24 10.61 -19.13
N ARG A 4 25.41 11.94 -19.24
CA ARG A 4 26.68 12.61 -18.91
C ARG A 4 27.05 12.49 -17.43
N VAL A 5 26.05 12.49 -16.55
CA VAL A 5 26.23 12.27 -15.10
C VAL A 5 26.68 10.84 -14.82
N ALA A 6 26.07 9.86 -15.47
CA ALA A 6 26.43 8.45 -15.34
C ALA A 6 27.85 8.19 -15.87
N GLU A 7 28.19 8.74 -17.03
CA GLU A 7 29.55 8.67 -17.60
C GLU A 7 30.58 9.29 -16.66
N ALA A 8 30.33 10.48 -16.11
CA ALA A 8 31.24 11.14 -15.19
C ALA A 8 31.42 10.33 -13.88
N ALA A 9 30.34 9.79 -13.34
CA ALA A 9 30.38 8.96 -12.12
C ALA A 9 31.12 7.63 -12.33
N LEU A 10 31.00 7.01 -13.51
CA LEU A 10 31.72 5.78 -13.85
C LEU A 10 33.20 6.04 -14.17
N SER A 11 33.52 7.20 -14.72
CA SER A 11 34.89 7.59 -15.06
C SER A 11 35.74 7.88 -13.83
N GLU A 12 35.15 8.48 -12.79
CA GLU A 12 35.86 8.80 -11.55
C GLU A 12 35.00 8.51 -10.30
N PRO A 13 34.87 7.22 -9.92
CA PRO A 13 33.93 6.78 -8.89
C PRO A 13 34.31 7.21 -7.47
N SER A 14 35.60 7.45 -7.20
CA SER A 14 36.11 7.94 -5.91
C SER A 14 36.13 9.47 -5.81
N GLY A 15 35.82 10.19 -6.89
CA GLY A 15 35.83 11.65 -6.91
C GLY A 15 34.63 12.25 -6.18
N THR A 16 34.81 13.45 -5.62
CA THR A 16 33.71 14.12 -4.91
C THR A 16 32.66 14.64 -5.90
N VAL A 17 31.38 14.61 -5.49
CA VAL A 17 30.25 15.08 -6.30
C VAL A 17 30.46 16.51 -6.82
N ARG A 18 31.05 17.37 -5.99
CA ARG A 18 31.34 18.77 -6.34
C ARG A 18 32.39 18.90 -7.45
N ARG A 19 33.35 17.98 -7.54
CA ARG A 19 34.39 18.00 -8.59
C ARG A 19 33.94 17.27 -9.86
N VAL A 20 33.29 16.12 -9.70
CA VAL A 20 32.98 15.22 -10.82
C VAL A 20 31.63 15.55 -11.47
N ILE A 21 30.60 15.82 -10.68
CA ILE A 21 29.22 15.91 -11.18
C ILE A 21 28.83 17.37 -11.47
N TYR A 22 29.16 18.32 -10.58
CA TYR A 22 28.71 19.71 -10.71
C TYR A 22 29.15 20.39 -12.02
N PRO A 23 30.39 20.23 -12.52
CA PRO A 23 30.78 20.84 -13.80
C PRO A 23 29.97 20.30 -14.99
N VAL A 24 29.67 18.99 -14.97
CA VAL A 24 29.01 18.28 -16.08
C VAL A 24 27.52 18.64 -16.21
N VAL A 25 26.91 19.06 -15.11
CA VAL A 25 25.49 19.45 -15.01
C VAL A 25 25.25 20.96 -15.08
N GLY A 26 26.29 21.78 -15.31
CA GLY A 26 26.16 23.24 -15.35
C GLY A 26 26.10 23.91 -13.98
N GLY A 27 26.64 23.25 -12.94
CA GLY A 27 26.81 23.78 -11.59
C GLY A 27 25.76 23.34 -10.57
N GLU A 28 26.02 23.67 -9.30
CA GLU A 28 25.16 23.35 -8.16
C GLU A 28 23.75 23.96 -8.31
N LYS A 29 23.65 25.17 -8.87
CA LYS A 29 22.38 25.87 -9.07
C LYS A 29 21.43 25.06 -9.95
N THR A 30 21.94 24.44 -11.00
CA THR A 30 21.15 23.62 -11.93
C THR A 30 20.64 22.34 -11.27
N LEU A 31 21.47 21.67 -10.45
CA LEU A 31 21.02 20.51 -9.67
C LEU A 31 19.95 20.87 -8.64
N LYS A 32 20.10 22.00 -7.93
CA LYS A 32 19.08 22.50 -7.00
C LYS A 32 17.76 22.80 -7.71
N ALA A 33 17.83 23.42 -8.90
CA ALA A 33 16.65 23.70 -9.71
C ALA A 33 15.94 22.40 -10.17
N LEU A 34 16.71 21.40 -10.62
CA LEU A 34 16.16 20.10 -11.03
C LEU A 34 15.56 19.32 -9.85
N ALA A 35 16.18 19.38 -8.67
CA ALA A 35 15.63 18.77 -7.46
C ALA A 35 14.30 19.44 -7.05
N ALA A 36 14.25 20.77 -7.11
CA ALA A 36 13.02 21.53 -6.86
C ALA A 36 11.92 21.22 -7.88
N GLU A 37 12.27 21.11 -9.17
CA GLU A 37 11.33 20.74 -10.23
C GLU A 37 10.81 19.31 -10.05
N ALA A 38 11.69 18.35 -9.73
CA ALA A 38 11.30 16.97 -9.47
C ALA A 38 10.34 16.87 -8.27
N ALA A 39 10.65 17.57 -7.17
CA ALA A 39 9.78 17.64 -6.00
C ALA A 39 8.42 18.28 -6.32
N ALA A 40 8.42 19.37 -7.10
CA ALA A 40 7.19 20.04 -7.53
C ALA A 40 6.33 19.14 -8.45
N ASN A 41 6.96 18.41 -9.37
CA ASN A 41 6.28 17.45 -10.25
C ASN A 41 5.71 16.27 -9.46
N GLU A 42 6.45 15.75 -8.49
CA GLU A 42 5.96 14.70 -7.59
C GLU A 42 4.76 15.17 -6.75
N ALA A 43 4.83 16.40 -6.20
CA ALA A 43 3.74 17.00 -5.45
C ALA A 43 2.48 17.19 -6.33
N ARG A 44 2.63 17.72 -7.55
CA ARG A 44 1.53 17.86 -8.52
C ARG A 44 0.94 16.51 -8.92
N TYR A 45 1.79 15.51 -9.15
CA TYR A 45 1.35 14.15 -9.47
C TYR A 45 0.54 13.55 -8.33
N LYS A 46 1.05 13.62 -7.08
CA LYS A 46 0.33 13.16 -5.89
C LYS A 46 -1.01 13.88 -5.72
N ALA A 47 -1.06 15.19 -5.94
CA ALA A 47 -2.30 15.96 -5.89
C ALA A 47 -3.31 15.48 -6.94
N ARG A 48 -2.88 15.30 -8.20
CA ARG A 48 -3.76 14.81 -9.27
C ARG A 48 -4.27 13.40 -9.01
N VAL A 49 -3.41 12.50 -8.54
CA VAL A 49 -3.79 11.14 -8.14
C VAL A 49 -4.84 11.18 -7.04
N ARG A 50 -4.66 12.03 -6.02
CA ARG A 50 -5.66 12.20 -4.95
C ARG A 50 -7.01 12.68 -5.49
N THR A 51 -7.03 13.66 -6.37
CA THR A 51 -8.27 14.16 -6.98
C THR A 51 -8.98 13.06 -7.77
N VAL A 52 -8.25 12.34 -8.64
CA VAL A 52 -8.81 11.26 -9.45
C VAL A 52 -9.31 10.11 -8.58
N LEU A 53 -8.56 9.73 -7.54
CA LEU A 53 -8.96 8.68 -6.60
C LEU A 53 -10.22 9.08 -5.83
N ARG A 54 -10.29 10.31 -5.29
CA ARG A 54 -11.48 10.81 -4.58
C ARG A 54 -12.72 10.74 -5.47
N SER A 55 -12.62 11.28 -6.70
CA SER A 55 -13.72 11.30 -7.67
C SER A 55 -14.14 9.89 -8.12
N SER A 56 -13.19 9.02 -8.44
CA SER A 56 -13.48 7.64 -8.86
C SER A 56 -14.12 6.84 -7.73
N TYR A 57 -13.62 7.03 -6.51
CA TYR A 57 -14.11 6.35 -5.32
C TYR A 57 -15.56 6.75 -5.01
N SER A 58 -15.85 8.05 -4.96
CA SER A 58 -17.19 8.55 -4.66
C SER A 58 -18.22 8.18 -5.72
N ALA A 59 -17.81 8.08 -6.99
CA ALA A 59 -18.71 7.84 -8.10
C ALA A 59 -19.03 6.35 -8.34
N HIS A 60 -18.01 5.48 -8.37
CA HIS A 60 -18.19 4.11 -8.88
C HIS A 60 -17.86 3.03 -7.87
N TRP A 61 -16.70 3.14 -7.20
CA TRP A 61 -16.19 2.06 -6.35
C TRP A 61 -17.07 1.79 -5.14
N ARG A 62 -17.65 2.84 -4.55
CA ARG A 62 -18.49 2.72 -3.36
C ARG A 62 -19.74 1.85 -3.59
N ARG A 63 -20.33 1.91 -4.78
CA ARG A 63 -21.50 1.10 -5.15
C ARG A 63 -21.19 -0.40 -5.17
N MET A 64 -19.98 -0.78 -5.59
CA MET A 64 -19.54 -2.18 -5.57
C MET A 64 -19.01 -2.59 -4.19
N LEU A 65 -18.46 -1.65 -3.43
CA LEU A 65 -17.86 -1.91 -2.13
C LEU A 65 -18.87 -2.35 -1.08
N SER A 66 -20.06 -1.74 -1.05
CA SER A 66 -21.12 -2.08 -0.09
C SER A 66 -21.51 -3.57 -0.11
N PRO A 67 -21.95 -4.16 -1.25
CA PRO A 67 -22.31 -5.57 -1.28
C PRO A 67 -21.11 -6.50 -1.02
N LEU A 68 -19.90 -6.11 -1.45
CA LEU A 68 -18.69 -6.91 -1.19
C LEU A 68 -18.36 -6.98 0.31
N LEU A 69 -18.33 -5.85 1.02
CA LEU A 69 -18.02 -5.86 2.44
C LEU A 69 -19.10 -6.56 3.26
N ARG A 70 -20.36 -6.51 2.83
CA ARG A 70 -21.46 -7.26 3.48
C ARG A 70 -21.39 -8.77 3.27
N ALA A 71 -20.85 -9.22 2.13
CA ALA A 71 -20.69 -10.64 1.84
C ALA A 71 -19.48 -11.27 2.53
N LEU A 72 -18.53 -10.46 2.99
CA LEU A 72 -17.30 -10.92 3.64
C LEU A 72 -17.48 -10.93 5.15
N GLU A 73 -17.43 -12.12 5.76
CA GLU A 73 -17.32 -12.24 7.21
C GLU A 73 -15.86 -12.07 7.63
N LEU A 74 -15.52 -10.85 8.06
CA LEU A 74 -14.19 -10.49 8.54
C LEU A 74 -14.05 -10.84 10.02
N LYS A 75 -12.92 -11.46 10.37
CA LYS A 75 -12.54 -11.80 11.75
C LYS A 75 -11.14 -11.27 12.04
N CYS A 76 -10.85 -11.05 13.31
CA CYS A 76 -9.59 -10.50 13.79
C CYS A 76 -9.28 -11.09 15.17
N ASN A 77 -8.13 -11.73 15.31
CA ASN A 77 -7.71 -12.34 16.58
C ASN A 77 -6.82 -11.38 17.37
N ASN A 78 -6.18 -10.42 16.68
CA ASN A 78 -5.26 -9.45 17.26
C ASN A 78 -5.98 -8.15 17.65
N THR A 79 -5.91 -7.76 18.92
CA THR A 79 -6.53 -6.53 19.43
C THR A 79 -5.93 -5.26 18.82
N ALA A 80 -4.68 -5.29 18.35
CA ALA A 80 -4.04 -4.14 17.70
C ALA A 80 -4.73 -3.70 16.40
N TYR A 81 -5.48 -4.61 15.74
CA TYR A 81 -6.22 -4.31 14.52
C TYR A 81 -7.72 -4.10 14.76
N ARG A 82 -8.15 -4.10 16.03
CA ARG A 82 -9.53 -3.76 16.40
C ARG A 82 -9.99 -2.39 15.85
N PRO A 83 -9.16 -1.33 15.88
CA PRO A 83 -9.55 -0.05 15.27
C PRO A 83 -9.90 -0.16 13.78
N VAL A 84 -9.28 -1.08 13.03
CA VAL A 84 -9.58 -1.31 11.62
C VAL A 84 -10.94 -2.00 11.45
N MET A 85 -11.27 -2.95 12.33
CA MET A 85 -12.59 -3.59 12.35
C MET A 85 -13.69 -2.57 12.66
N ASP A 86 -13.51 -1.77 13.71
CA ASP A 86 -14.47 -0.74 14.11
C ASP A 86 -14.65 0.33 13.00
N ALA A 87 -13.58 0.64 12.27
CA ALA A 87 -13.64 1.53 11.11
C ALA A 87 -14.44 0.93 9.93
N ILE A 88 -14.37 -0.38 9.73
CA ILE A 88 -15.15 -1.09 8.69
C ILE A 88 -16.62 -1.13 9.08
N ASP A 89 -16.94 -1.33 10.36
CA ASP A 89 -18.32 -1.28 10.86
C ASP A 89 -18.91 0.13 10.69
N LEU A 90 -18.13 1.18 11.00
CA LEU A 90 -18.50 2.56 10.69
C LEU A 90 -18.70 2.77 9.18
N LEU A 91 -17.77 2.28 8.35
CA LEU A 91 -17.85 2.39 6.90
C LEU A 91 -19.17 1.78 6.38
N GLN A 92 -19.51 0.55 6.79
CA GLN A 92 -20.73 -0.14 6.35
C GLN A 92 -22.02 0.63 6.67
N ARG A 93 -22.09 1.32 7.82
CA ARG A 93 -23.24 2.17 8.19
C ARG A 93 -23.43 3.37 7.25
N TYR A 94 -22.34 3.82 6.62
CA TYR A 94 -22.34 5.00 5.77
C TYR A 94 -22.32 4.70 4.27
N LEU A 95 -21.86 3.52 3.82
CA LEU A 95 -21.63 3.21 2.40
C LEU A 95 -22.82 3.46 1.48
N ASP A 96 -24.03 3.14 1.95
CA ASP A 96 -25.26 3.28 1.14
C ASP A 96 -25.83 4.70 1.17
N GLN A 97 -25.31 5.57 2.02
CA GLN A 97 -25.68 6.98 2.03
C GLN A 97 -25.02 7.73 0.87
N PRO A 98 -25.74 8.64 0.19
CA PRO A 98 -25.14 9.49 -0.82
C PRO A 98 -24.01 10.33 -0.20
N ILE A 99 -22.94 10.51 -0.98
CA ILE A 99 -21.77 11.27 -0.54
C ILE A 99 -21.44 12.35 -1.58
N LYS A 100 -21.18 13.55 -1.08
CA LYS A 100 -20.66 14.68 -1.87
C LYS A 100 -19.22 14.96 -1.44
N GLU A 101 -18.49 15.68 -2.28
CA GLU A 101 -17.15 16.12 -1.93
C GLU A 101 -17.18 16.99 -0.65
N GLY A 102 -16.25 16.73 0.27
CA GLY A 102 -16.19 17.40 1.58
C GLY A 102 -17.24 16.93 2.58
N ALA A 103 -17.93 15.82 2.34
CA ALA A 103 -18.83 15.24 3.33
C ALA A 103 -18.07 14.78 4.58
N LEU A 104 -18.60 15.12 5.76
CA LEU A 104 -18.06 14.77 7.06
C LEU A 104 -18.89 13.64 7.68
N PHE A 105 -18.30 12.87 8.59
CA PHE A 105 -19.08 11.98 9.47
C PHE A 105 -19.92 12.82 10.45
N ASP A 106 -20.97 12.21 10.98
CA ASP A 106 -21.74 12.82 12.07
C ASP A 106 -20.83 13.02 13.29
N PRO A 107 -20.86 14.17 13.99
CA PRO A 107 -20.06 14.41 15.18
C PRO A 107 -20.27 13.40 16.32
N ALA A 108 -21.40 12.69 16.34
CA ALA A 108 -21.67 11.63 17.30
C ALA A 108 -20.91 10.32 16.99
N GLU A 109 -20.39 10.15 15.77
CA GLU A 109 -19.60 8.98 15.40
C GLU A 109 -18.17 9.09 15.93
N SER A 110 -17.69 7.98 16.48
CA SER A 110 -16.27 7.81 16.79
C SER A 110 -15.57 7.12 15.63
N ALA A 111 -14.78 7.89 14.86
CA ALA A 111 -13.97 7.36 13.77
C ALA A 111 -12.53 7.12 14.26
N PRO A 112 -12.08 5.85 14.39
CA PRO A 112 -10.73 5.56 14.87
C PRO A 112 -9.65 6.07 13.90
N LEU A 113 -8.75 6.92 14.40
CA LEU A 113 -7.64 7.47 13.62
C LEU A 113 -6.36 6.65 13.78
N GLU A 114 -6.09 6.16 14.99
CA GLU A 114 -4.91 5.36 15.28
C GLU A 114 -5.03 3.96 14.68
N GLY A 115 -3.95 3.47 14.06
CA GLY A 115 -3.94 2.18 13.34
C GLY A 115 -4.67 2.19 11.98
N VAL A 116 -5.49 3.21 11.70
CA VAL A 116 -6.29 3.33 10.46
C VAL A 116 -5.74 4.41 9.53
N VAL A 117 -5.45 5.60 10.06
CA VAL A 117 -5.03 6.76 9.27
C VAL A 117 -3.52 6.98 9.47
N PRO A 118 -2.69 6.82 8.42
CA PRO A 118 -1.27 7.11 8.52
C PRO A 118 -1.03 8.60 8.82
N GLU A 119 0.02 8.91 9.59
CA GLU A 119 0.35 10.27 10.05
C GLU A 119 0.33 11.30 8.90
N GLN A 120 0.99 10.97 7.79
CA GLN A 120 1.12 11.81 6.61
C GLN A 120 -0.22 12.10 5.88
N TRP A 121 -1.31 11.42 6.24
CA TRP A 121 -2.65 11.62 5.70
C TRP A 121 -3.60 12.33 6.66
N ARG A 122 -3.23 12.51 7.94
CA ARG A 122 -4.13 13.09 8.95
C ARG A 122 -4.64 14.47 8.58
N ALA A 123 -3.75 15.34 8.09
CA ALA A 123 -4.12 16.70 7.65
C ALA A 123 -5.07 16.74 6.42
N SER A 124 -5.29 15.60 5.75
CA SER A 124 -6.25 15.49 4.64
C SER A 124 -7.54 14.76 5.04
N VAL A 125 -7.60 14.25 6.26
CA VAL A 125 -8.71 13.44 6.79
C VAL A 125 -9.47 14.19 7.88
N VAL A 126 -8.74 14.94 8.71
CA VAL A 126 -9.31 15.68 9.84
C VAL A 126 -9.25 17.17 9.52
N ASP A 127 -10.37 17.86 9.68
CA ASP A 127 -10.44 19.32 9.52
C ASP A 127 -9.93 20.05 10.78
N ASP A 128 -9.81 21.37 10.71
CA ASP A 128 -9.33 22.20 11.83
C ASP A 128 -10.21 22.13 13.09
N LYS A 129 -11.44 21.61 12.96
CA LYS A 129 -12.39 21.42 14.06
C LYS A 129 -12.39 19.99 14.60
N GLY A 130 -11.47 19.15 14.15
CA GLY A 130 -11.37 17.75 14.57
C GLY A 130 -12.40 16.83 13.89
N ARG A 131 -13.14 17.30 12.88
CA ARG A 131 -14.16 16.50 12.19
C ARG A 131 -13.52 15.71 11.07
N VAL A 132 -14.02 14.49 10.87
CA VAL A 132 -13.45 13.54 9.91
C VAL A 132 -14.17 13.63 8.57
N GLU A 133 -13.44 13.97 7.51
CA GLU A 133 -13.88 13.86 6.12
C GLU A 133 -14.03 12.40 5.72
N ARG A 134 -15.20 12.06 5.18
CA ARG A 134 -15.59 10.69 4.82
C ARG A 134 -14.71 10.12 3.72
N ILE A 135 -14.71 10.72 2.52
CA ILE A 135 -13.95 10.18 1.37
C ILE A 135 -12.48 9.84 1.70
N PRO A 136 -11.65 10.76 2.24
CA PRO A 136 -10.25 10.47 2.51
C PRO A 136 -10.09 9.46 3.65
N TYR A 137 -10.97 9.46 4.65
CA TYR A 137 -10.98 8.47 5.72
C TYR A 137 -11.30 7.06 5.18
N GLU A 138 -12.40 6.91 4.44
CA GLU A 138 -12.84 5.63 3.87
C GLU A 138 -11.74 5.02 2.98
N LEU A 139 -11.02 5.83 2.20
CA LEU A 139 -9.85 5.39 1.44
C LEU A 139 -8.72 4.87 2.34
N CYS A 140 -8.46 5.52 3.48
CA CYS A 140 -7.48 5.03 4.46
C CYS A 140 -7.92 3.70 5.08
N VAL A 141 -9.22 3.55 5.41
CA VAL A 141 -9.78 2.28 5.92
C VAL A 141 -9.53 1.14 4.94
N LEU A 142 -9.75 1.34 3.64
CA LEU A 142 -9.52 0.32 2.63
C LEU A 142 -8.05 -0.06 2.47
N VAL A 143 -7.14 0.92 2.60
CA VAL A 143 -5.70 0.67 2.61
C VAL A 143 -5.30 -0.14 3.85
N ALA A 144 -5.80 0.26 5.03
CA ALA A 144 -5.54 -0.45 6.29
C ALA A 144 -6.07 -1.89 6.25
N LEU A 145 -7.31 -2.09 5.77
CA LEU A 145 -7.91 -3.41 5.58
C LEU A 145 -7.08 -4.28 4.62
N ARG A 146 -6.67 -3.74 3.47
CA ARG A 146 -5.82 -4.47 2.52
C ARG A 146 -4.51 -4.92 3.18
N ASP A 147 -3.89 -4.05 3.95
CA ASP A 147 -2.60 -4.33 4.59
C ASP A 147 -2.75 -5.30 5.77
N ALA A 148 -3.88 -5.28 6.48
CA ALA A 148 -4.23 -6.25 7.51
C ALA A 148 -4.54 -7.64 6.94
N LEU A 149 -5.34 -7.72 5.86
CA LEU A 149 -5.62 -8.96 5.12
C LEU A 149 -4.35 -9.59 4.55
N ARG A 150 -3.45 -8.78 4.00
CA ARG A 150 -2.18 -9.27 3.46
C ARG A 150 -1.30 -9.89 4.54
N ARG A 151 -1.36 -9.36 5.77
CA ARG A 151 -0.64 -9.89 6.94
C ARG A 151 -1.39 -11.03 7.65
N ARG A 152 -2.65 -11.30 7.27
CA ARG A 152 -3.57 -12.25 7.92
C ARG A 152 -3.84 -11.91 9.40
N GLU A 153 -3.78 -10.62 9.72
CA GLU A 153 -4.17 -10.08 11.03
C GLU A 153 -5.69 -9.95 11.11
N ILE A 154 -6.27 -9.54 9.98
CA ILE A 154 -7.68 -9.72 9.66
C ILE A 154 -7.76 -10.84 8.62
N TRP A 155 -8.74 -11.72 8.78
CA TRP A 155 -8.97 -12.86 7.91
C TRP A 155 -10.46 -12.98 7.58
N VAL A 156 -10.77 -13.78 6.55
CA VAL A 156 -12.12 -13.93 6.01
C VAL A 156 -12.56 -15.38 6.21
N VAL A 157 -13.73 -15.59 6.82
CA VAL A 157 -14.32 -16.92 6.99
C VAL A 157 -14.58 -17.55 5.63
N GLY A 158 -14.18 -18.82 5.45
CA GLY A 158 -14.36 -19.57 4.20
C GLY A 158 -13.41 -19.17 3.06
N ALA A 159 -12.54 -18.16 3.24
CA ALA A 159 -11.52 -17.85 2.25
C ALA A 159 -10.38 -18.87 2.30
N ASN A 160 -9.80 -19.25 1.16
CA ASN A 160 -8.64 -20.15 1.16
C ASN A 160 -7.34 -19.40 1.46
N ARG A 161 -7.05 -18.34 0.69
CA ARG A 161 -5.80 -17.57 0.81
C ARG A 161 -5.73 -16.70 2.06
N TRP A 162 -6.88 -16.18 2.50
CA TRP A 162 -7.01 -15.27 3.63
C TRP A 162 -7.78 -15.91 4.80
N ARG A 163 -7.63 -17.23 4.99
CA ARG A 163 -8.16 -17.96 6.15
C ARG A 163 -7.46 -17.55 7.45
N THR A 164 -8.01 -18.01 8.56
CA THR A 164 -7.40 -17.86 9.88
C THR A 164 -5.94 -18.35 9.87
N PRO A 165 -5.00 -17.59 10.45
CA PRO A 165 -3.61 -18.02 10.58
C PRO A 165 -3.43 -19.20 11.56
N GLU A 166 -4.39 -19.43 12.45
CA GLU A 166 -4.34 -20.51 13.44
C GLU A 166 -4.39 -21.90 12.78
N ASP A 167 -5.10 -22.04 11.66
CA ASP A 167 -5.16 -23.30 10.89
C ASP A 167 -3.80 -23.70 10.27
N ASP A 168 -2.83 -22.79 10.25
CA ASP A 168 -1.47 -23.11 9.78
C ASP A 168 -0.61 -23.75 10.91
N LEU A 169 -1.10 -23.80 12.16
CA LEU A 169 -0.42 -24.41 13.30
C LEU A 169 -0.69 -25.93 13.38
N PRO A 170 0.28 -26.72 13.90
CA PRO A 170 0.03 -28.11 14.30
C PRO A 170 -1.13 -28.22 15.31
N ALA A 171 -1.90 -29.30 15.25
CA ALA A 171 -3.04 -29.51 16.16
C ALA A 171 -2.61 -29.66 17.63
N ASP A 172 -1.38 -30.13 17.86
CA ASP A 172 -0.76 -30.29 19.18
C ASP A 172 0.08 -29.07 19.59
N PHE A 173 0.00 -27.95 18.84
CA PHE A 173 0.87 -26.81 19.05
C PHE A 173 0.77 -26.23 20.46
N GLU A 174 -0.44 -26.05 20.98
CA GLU A 174 -0.66 -25.49 22.32
C GLU A 174 -0.13 -26.41 23.43
N ASP A 175 -0.29 -27.72 23.27
CA ASP A 175 0.16 -28.71 24.26
C ASP A 175 1.68 -28.92 24.24
N ASN A 176 2.32 -28.71 23.08
CA ASN A 176 3.74 -28.97 22.84
C ASN A 176 4.54 -27.70 22.47
N ARG A 177 4.12 -26.52 22.95
CA ARG A 177 4.77 -25.24 22.61
C ARG A 177 6.26 -25.29 22.86
N ASP A 178 6.68 -25.72 24.04
CA ASP A 178 8.09 -25.82 24.43
C ASP A 178 8.94 -26.60 23.42
N VAL A 179 8.45 -27.75 22.95
CA VAL A 179 9.10 -28.59 21.94
C VAL A 179 9.19 -27.86 20.60
N HIS A 180 8.10 -27.22 20.17
CA HIS A 180 8.08 -26.48 18.89
C HIS A 180 9.01 -25.25 18.91
N TYR A 181 9.02 -24.47 20.00
CA TYR A 181 9.90 -23.32 20.15
C TYR A 181 11.38 -23.75 20.23
N ALA A 182 11.69 -24.82 20.97
CA ALA A 182 13.04 -25.39 21.04
C ALA A 182 13.53 -25.88 19.67
N ALA A 183 12.69 -26.56 18.89
CA ALA A 183 13.03 -27.04 17.55
C ALA A 183 13.33 -25.88 16.57
N LEU A 184 12.68 -24.72 16.75
CA LEU A 184 12.91 -23.51 15.95
C LEU A 184 14.07 -22.64 16.48
N GLY A 185 14.66 -23.00 17.63
CA GLY A 185 15.65 -22.18 18.32
C GLY A 185 15.12 -20.81 18.72
N GLN A 186 13.81 -20.71 19.00
CA GLN A 186 13.14 -19.47 19.38
C GLN A 186 12.87 -19.46 20.89
N PRO A 187 12.93 -18.28 21.54
CA PRO A 187 12.55 -18.16 22.95
C PRO A 187 11.04 -18.40 23.11
N GLN A 188 10.64 -18.95 24.25
CA GLN A 188 9.22 -19.10 24.59
C GLN A 188 8.55 -17.76 24.90
N ASP A 189 9.30 -16.80 25.45
CA ASP A 189 8.83 -15.45 25.70
C ASP A 189 8.95 -14.60 24.42
N ALA A 190 7.81 -14.06 23.99
CA ALA A 190 7.72 -13.15 22.87
C ALA A 190 8.55 -11.87 23.07
N GLY A 191 8.75 -11.43 24.32
CA GLY A 191 9.56 -10.25 24.65
C GLY A 191 11.06 -10.43 24.39
N GLU A 192 11.55 -11.66 24.44
CA GLU A 192 12.97 -11.99 24.17
C GLU A 192 13.25 -12.16 22.67
N LEU A 193 12.21 -12.40 21.87
CA LEU A 193 12.29 -12.71 20.45
C LEU A 193 13.01 -11.61 19.62
N PRO A 194 12.81 -10.30 19.83
CA PRO A 194 13.57 -9.25 19.15
C PRO A 194 15.07 -9.32 19.42
N ARG A 195 15.46 -9.66 20.65
CA ARG A 195 16.87 -9.80 21.06
C ARG A 195 17.49 -11.05 20.44
N CYS A 196 16.77 -12.16 20.44
CA CYS A 196 17.19 -13.41 19.78
C CYS A 196 17.37 -13.23 18.27
N LEU A 197 16.44 -12.51 17.60
CA LEU A 197 16.54 -12.20 16.17
C LEU A 197 17.71 -11.26 15.85
N ALA A 198 18.03 -10.30 16.72
CA ALA A 198 19.17 -9.41 16.54
C ALA A 198 20.53 -10.13 16.69
N GLY A 199 20.58 -11.23 17.44
CA GLY A 199 21.78 -12.05 17.67
C GLY A 199 22.04 -13.14 16.61
N LEU A 200 21.07 -13.44 15.74
CA LEU A 200 21.25 -14.42 14.67
C LEU A 200 22.05 -13.79 13.51
N PRO A 201 23.19 -14.37 13.08
CA PRO A 201 23.81 -13.96 11.83
C PRO A 201 22.79 -14.15 10.72
N ALA A 202 22.62 -13.14 9.86
CA ALA A 202 21.55 -13.05 8.86
C ALA A 202 21.33 -14.35 8.07
N LEU A 203 20.54 -15.26 8.62
CA LEU A 203 20.16 -16.53 8.01
C LEU A 203 19.08 -16.20 6.98
N ARG A 204 19.57 -15.78 5.82
CA ARG A 204 18.84 -15.71 4.57
C ARG A 204 18.01 -16.99 4.39
N ARG A 205 16.70 -16.79 4.30
CA ARG A 205 15.76 -17.49 3.40
C ARG A 205 16.07 -18.98 3.17
N ARG A 206 15.77 -19.81 4.17
CA ARG A 206 15.52 -21.24 3.96
C ARG A 206 14.19 -21.68 4.59
N SER A 207 13.12 -20.97 4.25
CA SER A 207 11.78 -21.57 4.22
C SER A 207 11.33 -21.61 2.77
N GLY A 208 12.03 -22.45 2.00
CA GLY A 208 11.52 -22.91 0.73
C GLY A 208 10.23 -23.68 1.01
N ALA A 209 9.11 -23.10 0.60
CA ALA A 209 7.83 -23.77 0.57
C ALA A 209 8.01 -25.18 -0.01
N ARG A 210 7.77 -26.23 0.80
CA ARG A 210 7.35 -27.52 0.25
C ARG A 210 6.03 -27.24 -0.45
N ARG A 211 6.09 -27.01 -1.76
CA ARG A 211 4.92 -27.04 -2.63
C ARG A 211 4.25 -28.40 -2.42
N ARG A 212 3.02 -28.40 -1.94
CA ARG A 212 2.16 -29.58 -2.06
C ARG A 212 1.99 -29.86 -3.56
N PRO A 213 2.15 -31.10 -4.04
CA PRO A 213 1.86 -31.44 -5.43
C PRO A 213 0.36 -31.33 -5.65
N GLY A 214 -0.07 -30.60 -6.69
CA GLY A 214 -1.48 -30.53 -7.12
C GLY A 214 -2.10 -29.13 -7.31
N VAL A 215 -1.37 -28.03 -7.12
CA VAL A 215 -1.90 -26.68 -7.38
C VAL A 215 -1.23 -26.09 -8.63
N ALA A 216 -2.01 -25.92 -9.69
CA ALA A 216 -1.58 -25.21 -10.90
C ALA A 216 -1.10 -23.79 -10.54
N PRO A 217 -0.01 -23.30 -11.15
CA PRO A 217 0.50 -21.97 -10.85
C PRO A 217 -0.52 -20.90 -11.27
N GLY A 218 -1.12 -20.23 -10.29
CA GLY A 218 -1.91 -19.02 -10.55
C GLY A 218 -1.03 -17.92 -11.19
N PRO A 219 -1.64 -16.99 -11.95
CA PRO A 219 -0.90 -16.04 -12.78
C PRO A 219 0.04 -15.19 -11.93
N ARG A 220 1.30 -15.10 -12.36
CA ARG A 220 2.28 -14.17 -11.79
C ARG A 220 1.90 -12.76 -12.21
N VAL A 221 1.34 -11.99 -11.28
CA VAL A 221 1.25 -10.53 -11.44
C VAL A 221 2.65 -9.95 -11.23
N GLN A 222 3.36 -9.75 -12.34
CA GLN A 222 4.61 -9.01 -12.36
C GLN A 222 4.26 -7.54 -12.62
N LEU A 223 4.43 -6.68 -11.62
CA LEU A 223 4.41 -5.23 -11.83
C LEU A 223 5.65 -4.84 -12.63
N CYS A 224 5.53 -4.88 -13.94
CA CYS A 224 6.52 -4.30 -14.84
C CYS A 224 6.40 -2.77 -14.78
N ARG A 225 7.44 -2.10 -14.26
CA ARG A 225 7.65 -0.66 -14.54
C ARG A 225 8.02 -0.55 -16.01
N ALA A 226 7.07 -0.17 -16.87
CA ALA A 226 7.39 0.19 -18.25
C ALA A 226 8.15 1.52 -18.28
N PRO A 227 9.23 1.66 -19.07
CA PRO A 227 9.90 2.94 -19.28
C PRO A 227 9.05 3.88 -20.15
N LEU A 228 9.17 5.19 -19.91
CA LEU A 228 8.50 6.24 -20.68
C LEU A 228 9.00 6.28 -22.13
N PRO A 229 8.13 6.40 -23.15
CA PRO A 229 8.56 6.73 -24.50
C PRO A 229 8.97 8.22 -24.58
N PRO A 230 9.86 8.59 -25.52
CA PRO A 230 10.40 9.95 -25.63
C PRO A 230 9.33 10.94 -26.09
N SER A 231 9.33 12.12 -25.45
CA SER A 231 8.41 13.22 -25.71
C SER A 231 8.59 13.80 -27.12
N GLY A 232 7.70 13.44 -28.03
CA GLY A 232 7.50 14.18 -29.28
C GLY A 232 6.70 15.46 -29.05
N ARG A 233 7.26 16.61 -29.44
CA ARG A 233 6.55 17.90 -29.53
C ARG A 233 5.38 17.78 -30.50
N LEU A 234 4.20 18.25 -30.12
CA LEU A 234 3.23 18.79 -31.07
C LEU A 234 2.55 20.05 -30.51
N ARG A 235 2.54 21.07 -31.37
CA ARG A 235 1.82 22.35 -31.26
C ARG A 235 0.33 22.12 -31.57
N GLY A 236 -0.50 23.06 -31.10
CA GLY A 236 -1.65 23.56 -31.86
C GLY A 236 -3.01 22.90 -31.61
N GLU A 237 -3.85 23.65 -30.88
CA GLU A 237 -5.30 23.91 -31.07
C GLU A 237 -6.31 22.81 -31.47
N GLY A 238 -7.50 22.90 -30.84
CA GLY A 238 -8.76 22.48 -31.46
C GLY A 238 -9.46 21.26 -30.83
N LEU A 239 -10.47 21.56 -30.01
CA LEU A 239 -11.78 20.87 -29.90
C LEU A 239 -11.85 19.33 -30.11
N GLY A 240 -12.20 18.62 -29.03
CA GLY A 240 -13.06 17.43 -29.10
C GLY A 240 -12.43 16.05 -29.35
N GLY A 241 -12.10 15.32 -28.27
CA GLY A 241 -11.97 13.85 -28.21
C GLY A 241 -10.54 13.31 -28.01
N PRO A 242 -10.32 12.04 -27.60
CA PRO A 242 -11.17 11.09 -26.87
C PRO A 242 -10.77 10.98 -25.38
N ARG A 243 -11.72 10.59 -24.52
CA ARG A 243 -11.46 10.27 -23.10
C ARG A 243 -10.56 9.02 -23.03
N ARG A 244 -9.31 9.17 -22.56
CA ARG A 244 -8.52 8.01 -22.08
C ARG A 244 -8.95 7.69 -20.66
N VAL A 245 -9.87 6.73 -20.54
CA VAL A 245 -10.08 5.97 -19.30
C VAL A 245 -8.86 5.07 -19.12
N MET A 246 -8.35 4.98 -17.90
CA MET A 246 -7.34 4.02 -17.52
C MET A 246 -7.95 2.61 -17.71
N SER A 247 -7.59 1.92 -18.79
CA SER A 247 -8.02 0.56 -19.06
C SER A 247 -7.22 -0.40 -18.19
N ILE A 248 -7.89 -1.09 -17.27
CA ILE A 248 -7.38 -2.31 -16.65
C ILE A 248 -7.62 -3.42 -17.69
N SER A 249 -6.56 -3.83 -18.39
CA SER A 249 -6.62 -5.00 -19.25
C SER A 249 -6.28 -6.23 -18.42
N VAL A 250 -7.26 -7.12 -18.23
CA VAL A 250 -7.05 -8.50 -17.82
C VAL A 250 -6.62 -9.25 -19.07
N ILE A 251 -5.39 -9.77 -19.09
CA ILE A 251 -4.95 -10.69 -20.13
C ILE A 251 -5.35 -12.07 -19.63
N GLU A 252 -6.42 -12.63 -20.17
CA GLU A 252 -6.68 -14.07 -20.09
C GLU A 252 -5.59 -14.76 -20.91
N GLY A 253 -4.79 -15.58 -20.25
CA GLY A 253 -3.86 -16.49 -20.92
C GLY A 253 -4.67 -17.64 -21.46
N ASP A 254 -4.67 -17.77 -22.78
CA ASP A 254 -5.20 -18.93 -23.50
C ASP A 254 -4.31 -20.15 -23.24
N GLN A 255 -4.98 -21.28 -22.97
CA GLN A 255 -4.54 -22.68 -22.79
C GLN A 255 -3.85 -23.08 -21.47
#